data_AF-A0A7S3FD28-F1
#
_entry.id   AF-A0A7S3FD28-F1
#
_cell.length_a   1.000
_cell.length_b   1.000
_cell.length_c   1.000
_cell.angle_alpha   90.00
_cell.angle_beta   90.00
_cell.angle_gamma   90.00
#
_symmetry.space_group_name_H-M   'P 1'
#
loop_
_entity.id
_entity.type
_entity.pdbx_description
1 polymer ?
#
loop_
_entity_poly.entity_id
_entity_poly.type
_entity_poly.pdbx_seq_one_letter_code
_entity_poly.pdbx_strand_id
1 'polypeptide(L)'
;GWLRALRYHIPRESDGGAIAASAAELQAMLHGRLTLPKRTEWLQMLDRVNAGAGEGAKLTKHNWVACSSAHSELHGYPCSLWMLFHTLIEHSPEATALQTLDAIIGYVVHFFGCEECATHFAAMAATREYGLRTMAERGGRAR
;
A
#
# COMPACT_ATOMS: atom_id res chain seq x y z
N GLY A 1 3.53 1.96 8.26
CA GLY A 1 3.17 0.64 7.70
C GLY A 1 3.33 0.61 6.20
N TRP A 2 2.62 1.48 5.47
CA TRP A 2 2.46 1.41 4.01
C TRP A 2 3.73 1.17 3.17
N LEU A 3 4.76 2.03 3.28
CA LEU A 3 6.00 1.87 2.50
C LEU A 3 6.73 0.56 2.81
N ARG A 4 6.61 0.05 4.04
CA ARG A 4 7.17 -1.24 4.43
C ARG A 4 6.44 -2.38 3.70
N ALA A 5 5.11 -2.34 3.67
CA ALA A 5 4.32 -3.34 2.95
C ALA A 5 4.69 -3.38 1.46
N LEU A 6 4.79 -2.22 0.81
CA LEU A 6 5.24 -2.12 -0.59
C LEU A 6 6.65 -2.69 -0.78
N ARG A 7 7.61 -2.31 0.08
CA ARG A 7 9.00 -2.76 -0.03
C ARG A 7 9.15 -4.29 0.05
N TYR A 8 8.38 -4.95 0.92
CA TYR A 8 8.57 -6.37 1.22
C TYR A 8 7.62 -7.29 0.46
N HIS A 9 6.43 -6.83 0.07
CA HIS A 9 5.37 -7.70 -0.45
C HIS A 9 4.93 -7.34 -1.87
N ILE A 10 5.52 -6.34 -2.52
CA ILE A 10 5.27 -6.13 -3.94
C ILE A 10 6.02 -7.20 -4.76
N PRO A 11 5.36 -7.85 -5.74
CA PRO A 11 6.03 -8.77 -6.65
C PRO A 11 7.13 -8.05 -7.44
N ARG A 12 8.26 -8.73 -7.68
CA ARG A 12 9.48 -8.12 -8.27
C ARG A 12 9.70 -8.53 -9.71
N GLU A 13 9.01 -9.56 -10.16
CA GLU A 13 9.14 -10.14 -11.49
C GLU A 13 8.69 -9.17 -12.59
N SER A 14 7.76 -8.26 -12.31
CA SER A 14 7.21 -7.33 -13.30
C SER A 14 8.10 -6.12 -13.60
N ASP A 15 8.94 -5.70 -12.64
CA ASP A 15 9.70 -4.45 -12.72
C ASP A 15 11.16 -4.57 -12.25
N GLY A 16 11.63 -5.80 -11.98
CA GLY A 16 12.96 -6.06 -11.45
C GLY A 16 13.16 -5.61 -10.00
N GLY A 17 12.07 -5.34 -9.25
CA GLY A 17 12.12 -4.83 -7.88
C GLY A 17 12.32 -3.31 -7.78
N ALA A 18 12.14 -2.57 -8.88
CA ALA A 18 12.33 -1.13 -8.92
C ALA A 18 11.36 -0.37 -7.99
N ILE A 19 10.09 -0.81 -7.87
CA ILE A 19 9.11 -0.23 -6.95
C ILE A 19 9.52 -0.51 -5.50
N ALA A 20 9.98 -1.73 -5.20
CA ALA A 20 10.45 -2.09 -3.87
C ALA A 20 11.65 -1.23 -3.42
N ALA A 21 12.58 -0.96 -4.34
CA ALA A 21 13.71 -0.05 -4.11
C ALA A 21 13.25 1.39 -3.88
N SER A 22 12.34 1.88 -4.70
CA SER A 22 11.74 3.22 -4.58
C SER A 22 11.03 3.42 -3.23
N ALA A 23 10.27 2.40 -2.80
CA ALA A 23 9.61 2.40 -1.49
C ALA A 23 10.62 2.39 -0.32
N ALA A 24 11.73 1.65 -0.47
CA ALA A 24 12.80 1.63 0.53
C ALA A 24 13.50 3.00 0.66
N GLU A 25 13.73 3.69 -0.46
CA GLU A 25 14.35 5.02 -0.47
C GLU A 25 13.43 6.07 0.16
N LEU A 26 12.14 6.10 -0.21
CA LEU A 26 11.13 6.95 0.44
C LEU A 26 11.05 6.67 1.95
N GLN A 27 11.08 5.39 2.33
CA GLN A 27 11.04 5.02 3.74
C GLN A 27 12.28 5.55 4.49
N ALA A 28 13.46 5.49 3.88
CA ALA A 28 14.69 6.02 4.46
C ALA A 28 14.63 7.55 4.62
N MET A 29 14.14 8.28 3.61
CA MET A 29 14.00 9.73 3.68
C MET A 29 12.97 10.21 4.72
N LEU A 30 11.96 9.39 5.01
CA LEU A 30 10.95 9.64 6.03
C LEU A 30 11.33 9.14 7.43
N HIS A 31 12.36 8.32 7.54
CA HIS A 31 12.75 7.72 8.81
C HIS A 31 13.13 8.78 9.84
N GLY A 32 12.61 8.67 11.06
CA GLY A 32 12.92 9.59 12.17
C GLY A 32 12.25 10.96 12.10
N ARG A 33 11.43 11.25 11.08
CA ARG A 33 10.67 12.50 11.01
C ARG A 33 9.52 12.50 12.02
N LEU A 34 9.34 13.64 12.71
CA LEU A 34 8.23 13.86 13.64
C LEU A 34 6.92 14.24 12.93
N THR A 35 7.01 14.82 11.72
CA THR A 35 5.86 15.28 10.93
C THR A 35 6.00 14.87 9.47
N LEU A 36 4.87 14.78 8.77
CA LEU A 36 4.87 14.55 7.32
C LEU A 36 5.51 15.72 6.56
N PRO A 37 6.20 15.45 5.43
CA PRO A 37 6.75 16.49 4.57
C PRO A 37 5.67 17.44 4.06
N LYS A 38 6.04 18.71 3.83
CA LYS A 38 5.18 19.64 3.09
C LYS A 38 5.12 19.21 1.63
N ARG A 39 4.09 19.67 0.91
CA ARG A 39 3.89 19.34 -0.52
C ARG A 39 5.15 19.55 -1.37
N THR A 40 5.84 20.68 -1.22
CA THR A 40 7.04 21.00 -2.02
C THR A 40 8.18 20.03 -1.76
N GLU A 41 8.41 19.69 -0.50
CA GLU A 41 9.42 18.71 -0.09
C GLU A 41 9.04 17.30 -0.57
N TRP A 42 7.75 16.95 -0.48
CA TRP A 42 7.24 15.68 -0.99
C TRP A 42 7.51 15.53 -2.49
N LEU A 43 7.23 16.56 -3.29
CA LEU A 43 7.51 16.55 -4.73
C LEU A 43 9.00 16.36 -5.02
N GLN A 44 9.90 17.04 -4.29
CA GLN A 44 11.34 16.86 -4.45
C GLN A 44 11.79 15.43 -4.11
N MET A 45 11.19 14.81 -3.08
CA MET A 45 11.46 13.41 -2.74
C MET A 45 10.99 12.46 -3.86
N LEU A 46 9.81 12.70 -4.44
CA LEU A 46 9.29 11.90 -5.55
C LEU A 46 10.14 12.06 -6.82
N ASP A 47 10.58 13.27 -7.16
CA ASP A 47 11.46 13.53 -8.30
C ASP A 47 12.78 12.77 -8.17
N ARG A 48 13.34 12.75 -6.95
CA ARG A 48 14.59 12.04 -6.66
C ARG A 48 14.45 10.53 -6.87
N VAL A 49 13.36 9.96 -6.35
CA VAL A 49 13.07 8.52 -6.49
C VAL A 49 12.76 8.17 -7.95
N ASN A 50 12.02 9.02 -8.66
CA ASN A 50 11.75 8.85 -10.10
C ASN A 50 13.01 8.91 -10.95
N ALA A 51 13.98 9.77 -10.61
CA ALA A 51 15.25 9.86 -11.32
C ALA A 51 16.11 8.59 -11.15
N GLY A 52 16.00 7.93 -9.99
CA GLY A 52 16.64 6.65 -9.70
C GLY A 52 15.81 5.42 -10.11
N ALA A 53 14.54 5.59 -10.49
CA ALA A 53 13.64 4.51 -10.80
C ALA A 53 13.89 3.93 -12.20
N GLY A 54 13.91 2.60 -12.31
CA GLY A 54 13.78 1.93 -13.61
C GLY A 54 12.43 2.27 -14.27
N GLU A 55 12.32 2.10 -15.60
CA GLU A 55 11.09 2.43 -16.35
C GLU A 55 9.81 1.87 -15.71
N GLY A 56 9.85 0.64 -15.16
CA GLY A 56 8.71 0.01 -14.48
C GLY A 56 8.27 0.63 -13.14
N ALA A 57 9.07 1.53 -12.55
CA ALA A 57 8.78 2.16 -11.26
C ALA A 57 8.63 3.69 -11.34
N LYS A 58 8.82 4.29 -12.53
CA LYS A 58 8.61 5.73 -12.69
C LYS A 58 7.15 6.08 -12.47
N LEU A 59 6.90 7.01 -11.55
CA LEU A 59 5.58 7.58 -11.27
C LEU A 59 5.18 8.52 -12.41
N THR A 60 4.74 7.93 -13.52
CA THR A 60 4.27 8.63 -14.71
C THR A 60 2.74 8.64 -14.76
N LYS A 61 2.18 9.14 -15.87
CA LYS A 61 0.74 9.20 -16.08
C LYS A 61 0.14 7.78 -16.04
N HIS A 62 -0.93 7.60 -15.25
CA HIS A 62 -1.56 6.29 -15.09
C HIS A 62 -2.10 5.76 -16.42
N ASN A 63 -1.78 4.49 -16.73
CA ASN A 63 -2.35 3.75 -17.85
C ASN A 63 -3.13 2.55 -17.34
N TRP A 64 -4.46 2.66 -17.31
CA TRP A 64 -5.32 1.58 -16.84
C TRP A 64 -5.54 0.56 -17.96
N VAL A 65 -5.17 -0.69 -17.71
CA VAL A 65 -5.48 -1.81 -18.61
C VAL A 65 -6.64 -2.61 -18.02
N ALA A 66 -6.41 -3.41 -16.98
CA ALA A 66 -7.44 -4.25 -16.36
C ALA A 66 -8.51 -3.44 -15.60
N CYS A 67 -8.13 -2.28 -15.04
CA CYS A 67 -9.05 -1.37 -14.35
C CYS A 67 -9.62 -0.27 -15.24
N SER A 68 -9.48 -0.39 -16.56
CA SER A 68 -10.09 0.56 -17.49
C SER A 68 -11.62 0.42 -17.48
N SER A 69 -12.31 1.51 -17.81
CA SER A 69 -13.76 1.54 -17.97
C SER A 69 -14.13 2.50 -19.10
N ALA A 70 -15.23 2.20 -19.80
CA ALA A 70 -15.83 3.12 -20.76
C ALA A 70 -16.43 4.37 -20.09
N HIS A 71 -16.80 4.21 -18.81
CA HIS A 71 -17.34 5.26 -17.95
C HIS A 71 -16.21 5.77 -17.06
N SER A 72 -15.78 7.02 -17.24
CA SER A 72 -14.64 7.60 -16.53
C SER A 72 -14.87 7.69 -15.02
N GLU A 73 -16.13 7.69 -14.60
CA GLU A 73 -16.61 7.62 -13.23
C GLU A 73 -16.53 6.23 -12.59
N LEU A 74 -16.31 5.18 -13.39
CA LEU A 74 -16.21 3.78 -12.94
C LEU A 74 -14.78 3.25 -13.06
N HIS A 75 -14.34 2.45 -12.09
CA HIS A 75 -13.02 1.81 -12.03
C HIS A 75 -11.83 2.79 -11.90
N GLY A 76 -10.68 2.50 -12.51
CA GLY A 76 -9.46 3.28 -12.37
C GLY A 76 -8.79 3.12 -11.00
N TYR A 77 -8.58 4.23 -10.31
CA TYR A 77 -7.80 4.29 -9.06
C TYR A 77 -8.31 3.33 -7.97
N PRO A 78 -9.60 3.33 -7.58
CA PRO A 78 -10.11 2.40 -6.56
C PRO A 78 -9.92 0.91 -6.94
N CYS A 79 -10.16 0.54 -8.20
CA CYS A 79 -9.94 -0.82 -8.69
C CYS A 79 -8.47 -1.22 -8.58
N SER A 80 -7.56 -0.35 -9.02
CA SER A 80 -6.12 -0.63 -8.96
C SER A 80 -5.59 -0.80 -7.54
N LEU A 81 -6.13 -0.02 -6.60
CA LEU A 81 -5.80 -0.14 -5.19
C LEU A 81 -6.31 -1.44 -4.57
N TRP A 82 -7.53 -1.86 -4.90
CA TRP A 82 -8.03 -3.16 -4.43
C TRP A 82 -7.16 -4.31 -4.92
N MET A 83 -6.78 -4.32 -6.20
CA MET A 83 -5.84 -5.32 -6.72
C MET A 83 -4.51 -5.25 -5.97
N LEU A 84 -3.96 -4.05 -5.75
CA LEU A 84 -2.71 -3.90 -5.00
C LEU A 84 -2.82 -4.42 -3.57
N PHE A 85 -3.89 -4.11 -2.84
CA PHE A 85 -4.09 -4.58 -1.47
C PHE A 85 -4.13 -6.11 -1.39
N HIS A 86 -4.87 -6.75 -2.31
CA HIS A 86 -4.93 -8.21 -2.39
C HIS A 86 -3.57 -8.82 -2.75
N THR A 87 -2.85 -8.24 -3.71
CA THR A 87 -1.49 -8.67 -4.05
C THR A 87 -0.56 -8.60 -2.84
N LEU A 88 -0.57 -7.50 -2.07
CA LEU A 88 0.30 -7.37 -0.90
C LEU A 88 -0.02 -8.40 0.17
N ILE A 89 -1.30 -8.69 0.44
CA ILE A 89 -1.70 -9.70 1.41
C ILE A 89 -1.28 -11.11 0.95
N GLU A 90 -1.51 -11.45 -0.31
CA GLU A 90 -1.13 -12.76 -0.88
C GLU A 90 0.38 -13.01 -0.77
N HIS A 91 1.19 -11.97 -0.98
CA HIS A 91 2.65 -12.05 -0.90
C HIS A 91 3.20 -11.79 0.52
N SER A 92 2.33 -11.67 1.52
CA SER A 92 2.71 -11.55 2.93
C SER A 92 2.80 -12.93 3.57
N PRO A 93 3.95 -13.32 4.16
CA PRO A 93 4.00 -14.47 5.05
C PRO A 93 3.02 -14.33 6.20
N GLU A 94 2.54 -15.45 6.74
CA GLU A 94 1.62 -15.48 7.89
C GLU A 94 2.10 -14.59 9.06
N ALA A 95 3.42 -14.58 9.31
CA ALA A 95 4.05 -13.78 10.36
C ALA A 95 3.93 -12.25 10.17
N THR A 96 3.74 -11.76 8.94
CA THR A 96 3.62 -10.33 8.63
C THR A 96 2.27 -9.95 8.03
N ALA A 97 1.39 -10.92 7.74
CA ALA A 97 0.08 -10.70 7.12
C ALA A 97 -0.79 -9.69 7.89
N LEU A 98 -0.84 -9.80 9.22
CA LEU A 98 -1.55 -8.83 10.06
C LEU A 98 -0.96 -7.42 9.97
N GLN A 99 0.37 -7.30 9.91
CA GLN A 99 1.05 -6.00 9.81
C GLN A 99 0.83 -5.36 8.43
N THR A 100 0.74 -6.18 7.38
CA THR A 100 0.35 -5.75 6.04
C THR A 100 -1.10 -5.27 6.03
N LEU A 101 -2.01 -6.00 6.69
CA LEU A 101 -3.41 -5.57 6.83
C LEU A 101 -3.51 -4.24 7.59
N ASP A 102 -2.83 -4.08 8.71
CA ASP A 102 -2.78 -2.83 9.48
C ASP A 102 -2.25 -1.67 8.62
N ALA A 103 -1.27 -1.93 7.74
CA ALA A 103 -0.75 -0.95 6.80
C ALA A 103 -1.77 -0.54 5.72
N ILE A 104 -2.57 -1.48 5.21
CA ILE A 104 -3.66 -1.22 4.26
C ILE A 104 -4.76 -0.40 4.93
N ILE A 105 -5.18 -0.78 6.14
CA ILE A 105 -6.18 -0.04 6.92
C ILE A 105 -5.73 1.40 7.14
N GLY A 106 -4.48 1.59 7.60
CA GLY A 106 -3.92 2.93 7.78
C GLY A 106 -3.84 3.73 6.48
N TYR A 107 -3.55 3.08 5.34
CA TYR A 107 -3.58 3.77 4.04
C TYR A 107 -5.00 4.24 3.71
N VAL A 108 -5.99 3.36 3.84
CA VAL A 108 -7.39 3.68 3.49
C VAL A 108 -7.93 4.82 4.36
N VAL A 109 -7.69 4.76 5.67
CA VAL A 109 -8.18 5.77 6.63
C VAL A 109 -7.57 7.15 6.39
N HIS A 110 -6.31 7.24 5.97
CA HIS A 110 -5.59 8.52 5.90
C HIS A 110 -5.40 9.10 4.51
N PHE A 111 -5.46 8.27 3.46
CA PHE A 111 -5.06 8.70 2.11
C PHE A 111 -6.05 8.34 1.00
N PHE A 112 -7.07 7.52 1.27
CA PHE A 112 -8.04 7.17 0.24
C PHE A 112 -8.94 8.35 -0.10
N GLY A 113 -9.15 8.58 -1.40
CA GLY A 113 -9.85 9.78 -1.88
C GLY A 113 -11.34 9.86 -1.57
N CYS A 114 -11.97 8.75 -1.17
CA CYS A 114 -13.39 8.68 -0.81
C CYS A 114 -13.56 8.49 0.70
N GLU A 115 -13.97 9.54 1.41
CA GLU A 115 -14.13 9.54 2.87
C GLU A 115 -15.23 8.59 3.36
N GLU A 116 -16.37 8.54 2.66
CA GLU A 116 -17.47 7.61 2.97
C GLU A 116 -17.00 6.15 2.82
N CYS A 117 -16.30 5.84 1.72
CA CYS A 117 -15.73 4.53 1.46
C CYS A 117 -14.71 4.14 2.55
N ALA A 118 -13.85 5.08 2.96
CA ALA A 118 -12.87 4.85 4.02
C ALA A 118 -13.55 4.59 5.37
N THR A 119 -14.63 5.30 5.68
CA THR A 119 -15.42 5.09 6.89
C THR A 119 -16.05 3.70 6.93
N HIS A 120 -16.72 3.29 5.85
CA HIS A 120 -17.30 1.95 5.74
C HIS A 120 -16.23 0.86 5.82
N PHE A 121 -15.10 1.05 5.14
CA PHE A 121 -13.97 0.12 5.21
C PHE A 121 -13.42 -0.02 6.63
N ALA A 122 -13.18 1.09 7.33
CA ALA A 122 -12.63 1.09 8.69
C ALA A 122 -13.57 0.36 9.68
N ALA A 123 -14.88 0.56 9.57
CA ALA A 123 -15.86 -0.14 10.39
C ALA A 123 -15.81 -1.67 10.18
N MET A 124 -15.73 -2.11 8.91
CA MET A 124 -15.55 -3.53 8.60
C MET A 124 -14.20 -4.06 9.10
N ALA A 125 -13.13 -3.28 8.92
CA ALA A 125 -11.78 -3.69 9.29
C ALA A 125 -11.65 -3.88 10.81
N ALA A 126 -12.19 -2.99 11.63
CA ALA A 126 -12.16 -3.10 13.09
C ALA A 126 -12.80 -4.40 13.61
N THR A 127 -13.92 -4.81 13.00
CA THR A 127 -14.61 -6.07 13.38
C THR A 127 -13.80 -7.31 12.97
N ARG A 128 -13.17 -7.27 11.79
CA ARG A 128 -12.42 -8.40 11.22
C ARG A 128 -11.00 -8.53 11.82
N GLU A 129 -10.33 -7.41 12.11
CA GLU A 129 -9.01 -7.37 12.75
C GLU A 129 -9.09 -7.99 14.16
N TYR A 130 -10.13 -7.68 14.93
CA TYR A 130 -10.40 -8.33 16.22
C TYR A 130 -10.54 -9.86 16.05
N GLY A 131 -11.31 -10.30 15.06
CA GLY A 131 -11.48 -11.72 14.75
C GLY A 131 -10.15 -12.41 14.38
N LEU A 132 -9.37 -11.82 13.49
CA LEU A 132 -8.09 -12.39 13.04
C LEU A 132 -7.05 -12.45 14.17
N ARG A 133 -6.99 -11.42 15.02
CA ARG A 133 -6.09 -11.39 16.18
C ARG A 133 -6.48 -12.45 17.21
N THR A 134 -7.77 -12.58 17.53
CA THR A 134 -8.22 -13.64 18.45
C THR A 134 -7.96 -15.05 17.91
N MET A 135 -8.04 -15.26 16.59
CA MET A 135 -7.69 -16.54 15.96
C MET A 135 -6.19 -16.81 15.97
N ALA A 136 -5.35 -15.81 15.70
CA ALA A 136 -3.89 -15.93 15.75
C ALA A 136 -3.39 -16.26 17.17
N GLU A 137 -3.94 -15.61 18.20
CA GLU A 137 -3.63 -15.91 19.61
C GLU A 137 -4.01 -17.34 20.01
N ARG A 138 -5.13 -17.85 19.48
CA ARG A 138 -5.57 -19.23 19.72
C ARG A 138 -4.71 -20.26 18.98
N GLY A 139 -4.31 -19.96 17.74
CA GLY A 139 -3.42 -20.82 16.95
C GLY A 139 -1.99 -20.88 17.49
N GLY A 140 -1.50 -19.79 18.10
CA GLY A 140 -0.20 -19.73 18.76
C GLY A 140 -0.13 -20.49 20.11
N ARG A 141 -1.28 -20.81 20.71
CA ARG A 141 -1.36 -21.59 21.97
C ARG A 141 -1.47 -23.10 21.74
N ALA A 142 -1.63 -23.53 20.50
CA ALA A 142 -1.79 -24.92 20.09
C ALA A 142 -0.50 -25.55 19.52
N ARG A 143 0.66 -24.88 19.65
CA ARG A 143 1.99 -25.40 19.30
C ARG A 143 2.89 -25.44 20.52
#